data_AF-A0A9Q3IM04-F1
#
_entry.id   AF-A0A9Q3IM04-F1
#
_cell.length_a   1.000
_cell.length_b   1.000
_cell.length_c   1.000
_cell.angle_alpha   90.00
_cell.angle_beta   90.00
_cell.angle_gamma   90.00
#
_symmetry.space_group_name_H-M   'P 1'
#
loop_
_entity.id
_entity.type
_entity.pdbx_description
1 polymer ?
#
loop_
_entity_poly.entity_id
_entity_poly.type
_entity_poly.pdbx_seq_one_letter_code
_entity_poly.pdbx_strand_id
1 'polypeptide(L)'
;MKNKIRTKICEAIVPKGVTCITSQFGEAANGKLKASKWRFLFSVYIPLVFLDSFLENEPHNILLLVNTRALLQCTEIVWAKTITKDDAALFSQQYEVDQGTASEIYPRIKVMPNHHY
;
A
#
# COMPACT_ATOMS: atom_id res chain seq x y z
N MET A 1 -7.76 10.96 7.89
CA MET A 1 -7.41 9.62 7.37
C MET A 1 -5.94 9.24 7.63
N LYS A 2 -4.93 9.97 7.13
CA LYS A 2 -3.49 9.63 7.31
C LYS A 2 -3.07 9.34 8.77
N ASN A 3 -3.43 10.20 9.72
CA ASN A 3 -3.07 10.01 11.13
C ASN A 3 -3.75 8.79 11.75
N LYS A 4 -4.99 8.48 11.34
CA LYS A 4 -5.74 7.29 11.81
C LYS A 4 -5.06 6.00 11.35
N ILE A 5 -4.71 5.92 10.06
CA ILE A 5 -3.98 4.77 9.50
C ILE A 5 -2.63 4.61 10.19
N ARG A 6 -1.88 5.71 10.40
CA ARG A 6 -0.59 5.66 11.09
C ARG A 6 -0.72 5.14 12.52
N THR A 7 -1.69 5.64 13.29
CA THR A 7 -1.94 5.16 14.66
C THR A 7 -2.25 3.66 14.67
N LYS A 8 -3.16 3.21 13.79
CA LYS A 8 -3.52 1.80 13.68
C LYS A 8 -2.33 0.90 13.25
N ILE A 9 -1.44 1.39 12.38
CA ILE A 9 -0.18 0.69 12.04
C ILE A 9 0.72 0.52 13.27
N CYS A 10 0.77 1.52 14.16
CA CYS A 10 1.57 1.44 15.39
C CYS A 10 0.94 0.49 16.44
N GLU A 11 -0.38 0.39 16.44
CA GLU A 11 -1.14 -0.50 17.33
C GLU A 11 -1.18 -1.95 16.83
N ALA A 12 -0.84 -2.20 15.57
CA ALA A 12 -0.88 -3.53 14.98
C ALA A 12 0.10 -4.48 15.66
N ILE A 13 -0.43 -5.57 16.21
CA ILE A 13 0.35 -6.66 16.81
C ILE A 13 0.72 -7.65 15.71
N VAL A 14 2.01 -7.86 15.48
CA VAL A 14 2.53 -8.80 14.45
C VAL A 14 3.37 -9.91 15.07
N PRO A 15 3.43 -11.11 14.45
CA PRO A 15 4.24 -12.21 14.94
C PRO A 15 5.74 -11.89 15.02
N LYS A 16 6.44 -12.61 15.90
CA LYS A 16 7.90 -12.56 16.02
C LYS A 16 8.53 -12.96 14.68
N GLY A 17 9.28 -12.06 14.06
CA GLY A 17 9.89 -12.24 12.73
C GLY A 17 9.37 -11.29 11.65
N VAL A 18 8.24 -10.61 11.90
CA VAL A 18 7.78 -9.49 11.06
C VAL A 18 8.53 -8.22 11.48
N THR A 19 9.06 -7.47 10.51
CA THR A 19 9.72 -6.19 10.82
C THR A 19 8.69 -5.17 11.28
N CYS A 20 8.92 -4.58 12.45
CA CYS A 20 8.07 -3.52 12.97
C CYS A 20 8.18 -2.24 12.12
N ILE A 21 7.03 -1.67 11.72
CA ILE A 21 6.97 -0.35 11.11
C ILE A 21 7.01 0.68 12.24
N THR A 22 8.02 1.55 12.21
CA THR A 22 8.25 2.57 13.26
C THR A 22 7.11 3.58 13.31
N SER A 23 6.81 4.12 14.50
CA SER A 23 5.74 5.11 14.72
C SER A 23 5.87 6.41 13.93
N GLN A 24 7.08 6.73 13.46
CA GLN A 24 7.39 7.88 12.63
C GLN A 24 7.21 7.60 11.12
N PHE A 25 6.44 6.57 10.76
CA PHE A 25 6.16 6.26 9.36
C PHE A 25 5.50 7.45 8.64
N GLY A 26 6.04 7.82 7.47
CA GLY A 26 5.56 8.95 6.67
C GLY A 26 6.04 10.32 7.15
N GLU A 27 6.84 10.42 8.21
CA GLU A 27 7.48 11.67 8.63
C GLU A 27 8.77 11.91 7.84
N ALA A 28 8.99 13.16 7.43
CA ALA A 28 10.20 13.55 6.68
C ALA A 28 11.49 13.21 7.45
N ALA A 29 11.45 13.29 8.78
CA ALA A 29 12.59 12.99 9.67
C ALA A 29 13.02 11.51 9.63
N ASN A 30 12.14 10.59 9.25
CA ASN A 30 12.41 9.15 9.27
C ASN A 30 13.06 8.63 7.96
N GLY A 31 13.35 9.54 7.03
CA GLY A 31 13.99 9.23 5.76
C GLY A 31 13.15 8.29 4.87
N LYS A 32 13.83 7.62 3.93
CA LYS A 32 13.18 6.68 3.01
C LYS A 32 12.98 5.32 3.68
N LEU A 33 11.84 4.67 3.45
CA LEU A 33 11.65 3.28 3.86
C LEU A 33 12.61 2.37 3.09
N LYS A 34 13.28 1.47 3.83
CA LYS A 34 14.02 0.35 3.24
C LYS A 34 13.04 -0.57 2.51
N ALA A 35 13.49 -1.18 1.41
CA ALA A 35 12.67 -2.10 0.61
C ALA A 35 12.06 -3.23 1.45
N SER A 36 12.81 -3.81 2.40
CA SER A 36 12.28 -4.82 3.32
C SER A 36 11.12 -4.31 4.19
N LYS A 37 11.16 -3.04 4.62
CA LYS A 37 10.05 -2.42 5.36
C LYS A 37 8.85 -2.14 4.45
N TRP A 38 9.09 -1.75 3.19
CA TRP A 38 8.02 -1.60 2.20
C TRP A 38 7.25 -2.90 2.00
N ARG A 39 7.96 -4.03 1.92
CA ARG A 39 7.33 -5.35 1.80
C ARG A 39 6.36 -5.60 2.94
N PHE A 40 6.83 -5.51 4.19
CA PHE A 40 5.97 -5.75 5.35
C PHE A 40 4.83 -4.74 5.48
N LEU A 41 5.08 -3.46 5.15
CA LEU A 41 4.04 -2.44 5.17
C LEU A 41 2.85 -2.86 4.29
N PHE A 42 3.12 -3.19 3.02
CA PHE A 42 2.05 -3.52 2.08
C PHE A 42 1.51 -4.94 2.27
N SER A 43 2.35 -5.94 2.55
CA SER A 43 1.84 -7.33 2.63
C SER A 43 1.24 -7.70 3.98
N VAL A 44 1.50 -6.92 5.05
CA VAL A 44 1.04 -7.23 6.41
C VAL A 44 0.23 -6.08 7.01
N TYR A 45 0.84 -4.91 7.16
CA TYR A 45 0.23 -3.82 7.93
C TYR A 45 -0.97 -3.17 7.24
N ILE A 46 -0.85 -2.87 5.95
CA ILE A 46 -1.92 -2.23 5.18
C ILE A 46 -3.17 -3.12 5.14
N PRO A 47 -3.12 -4.42 4.79
CA PRO A 47 -4.29 -5.28 4.83
C PRO A 47 -4.98 -5.32 6.20
N LEU A 48 -4.20 -5.43 7.28
CA LEU A 48 -4.73 -5.47 8.65
C LEU A 48 -5.43 -4.16 9.03
N VAL A 49 -4.73 -3.03 8.85
CA VAL A 49 -5.21 -1.71 9.29
C VAL A 49 -6.30 -1.15 8.37
N PHE A 50 -6.21 -1.46 7.08
CA PHE A 50 -7.15 -0.98 6.08
C PHE A 50 -8.52 -1.59 6.29
N LEU A 51 -8.61 -2.89 6.57
CA LEU A 51 -9.89 -3.55 6.86
C LEU A 51 -10.57 -2.91 8.07
N ASP A 52 -9.85 -2.75 9.19
CA ASP A 52 -10.38 -2.10 10.38
C ASP A 52 -10.83 -0.65 10.11
N SER A 53 -10.03 0.10 9.35
CA SER A 53 -10.34 1.51 9.05
C SER A 53 -11.48 1.68 8.04
N PHE A 54 -11.68 0.69 7.16
CA PHE A 54 -12.68 0.67 6.09
C PHE A 54 -14.05 0.25 6.61
N LEU A 55 -14.09 -0.70 7.54
CA LEU A 55 -15.34 -1.18 8.15
C LEU A 55 -15.98 -0.15 9.10
N GLU A 56 -15.21 0.83 9.60
CA GLU A 56 -15.66 1.84 10.57
C GLU A 56 -16.34 3.09 9.94
N ASN A 57 -16.41 3.27 8.61
CA ASN A 57 -16.99 4.48 7.98
C ASN A 57 -18.00 4.19 6.84
N GLU A 58 -19.13 4.91 6.87
CA GLU A 58 -20.18 5.08 5.82
C GLU A 58 -19.66 5.47 4.43
N PRO A 59 -20.52 5.43 3.38
CA PRO A 59 -20.82 4.25 2.57
C PRO A 59 -19.57 3.80 1.82
N HIS A 60 -19.40 2.48 1.71
CA HIS A 60 -18.29 1.80 1.07
C HIS A 60 -17.60 2.62 -0.03
N ASN A 61 -16.41 3.14 0.27
CA ASN A 61 -15.56 3.71 -0.77
C ASN A 61 -14.93 2.55 -1.55
N ILE A 62 -15.77 1.83 -2.29
CA ILE A 62 -15.41 0.66 -3.11
C ILE A 62 -14.20 1.02 -3.99
N LEU A 63 -14.14 2.26 -4.46
CA LEU A 63 -13.03 2.79 -5.23
C LEU A 63 -11.71 2.73 -4.45
N LEU A 64 -11.69 3.13 -3.17
CA LEU A 64 -10.52 3.03 -2.30
C LEU A 64 -10.12 1.57 -2.03
N LEU A 65 -11.09 0.66 -1.89
CA LEU A 65 -10.82 -0.77 -1.73
C LEU A 65 -10.22 -1.36 -3.01
N VAL A 66 -10.79 -1.04 -4.17
CA VAL A 66 -10.30 -1.45 -5.49
C VAL A 66 -8.88 -0.93 -5.72
N ASN A 67 -8.65 0.36 -5.45
CA ASN A 67 -7.32 0.97 -5.54
C ASN A 67 -6.31 0.25 -4.62
N THR A 68 -6.67 0.05 -3.36
CA THR A 68 -5.79 -0.61 -2.38
C THR A 68 -5.49 -2.06 -2.79
N ARG A 69 -6.49 -2.81 -3.25
CA ARG A 69 -6.29 -4.18 -3.78
C ARG A 69 -5.33 -4.20 -4.95
N ALA A 70 -5.53 -3.31 -5.93
CA ALA A 70 -4.68 -3.22 -7.12
C ALA A 70 -3.22 -2.95 -6.74
N LEU A 71 -2.98 -1.98 -5.84
CA LEU A 71 -1.66 -1.66 -5.32
C LEU A 71 -1.00 -2.85 -4.59
N LEU A 72 -1.78 -3.58 -3.79
CA LEU A 72 -1.30 -4.79 -3.11
C LEU A 72 -0.90 -5.87 -4.12
N GLN A 73 -1.71 -6.12 -5.14
CA GLN A 73 -1.39 -7.10 -6.19
C GLN A 73 -0.13 -6.73 -6.97
N CYS A 74 0.02 -5.47 -7.37
CA CYS A 74 1.25 -4.97 -8.00
C CYS A 74 2.47 -5.21 -7.10
N THR A 75 2.33 -4.93 -5.80
CA THR A 75 3.40 -5.12 -4.82
C THR A 75 3.76 -6.60 -4.67
N GLU A 76 2.78 -7.49 -4.52
CA GLU A 76 3.02 -8.94 -4.43
C GLU A 76 3.79 -9.48 -5.65
N ILE A 77 3.41 -9.07 -6.87
CA ILE A 77 4.07 -9.51 -8.11
C ILE A 77 5.52 -9.03 -8.16
N VAL A 78 5.79 -7.76 -7.84
CA VAL A 78 7.16 -7.21 -7.83
C VAL A 78 8.06 -7.91 -6.81
N TRP A 79 7.48 -8.45 -5.74
CA TRP A 79 8.19 -9.19 -4.71
C TRP A 79 8.27 -10.71 -4.97
N ALA A 80 7.64 -11.21 -6.03
CA ALA A 80 7.69 -12.62 -6.38
C ALA A 80 9.12 -13.05 -6.73
N LYS A 81 9.51 -14.26 -6.29
CA LYS A 81 10.85 -14.83 -6.61
C LYS A 81 11.00 -15.19 -8.09
N THR A 82 9.87 -15.42 -8.76
CA THR A 82 9.77 -15.78 -10.17
C THR A 82 8.58 -15.02 -10.75
N ILE A 83 8.76 -14.43 -11.94
CA ILE A 83 7.71 -13.67 -12.64
C ILE A 83 7.47 -14.37 -13.98
N THR A 84 6.22 -14.73 -14.23
CA THR A 84 5.76 -15.30 -15.51
C THR A 84 5.23 -14.21 -16.45
N LYS A 85 4.92 -14.58 -17.69
CA LYS A 85 4.25 -13.65 -18.62
C LYS A 85 2.87 -13.24 -18.13
N ASP A 86 2.16 -14.17 -17.48
CA ASP A 86 0.84 -13.92 -16.91
C ASP A 86 0.93 -12.96 -15.73
N ASP A 87 1.96 -13.08 -14.89
CA ASP A 87 2.23 -12.12 -13.81
C ASP A 87 2.51 -10.72 -14.35
N ALA A 88 3.30 -10.60 -15.43
CA ALA A 88 3.57 -9.32 -16.07
C ALA A 88 2.29 -8.70 -16.66
N ALA A 89 1.43 -9.50 -17.30
CA ALA A 89 0.16 -9.04 -17.83
C ALA A 89 -0.79 -8.59 -16.69
N LEU A 90 -0.85 -9.36 -15.60
CA LEU A 90 -1.63 -9.02 -14.42
C LEU A 90 -1.11 -7.75 -13.75
N PHE A 91 0.21 -7.57 -13.65
CA PHE A 91 0.82 -6.36 -13.11
C PHE A 91 0.38 -5.14 -13.91
N SER A 92 0.50 -5.17 -15.24
CA SER A 92 0.10 -4.05 -16.10
C SER A 92 -1.38 -3.69 -15.89
N GLN A 93 -2.26 -4.71 -15.88
CA GLN A 93 -3.68 -4.50 -15.64
C GLN A 93 -3.97 -3.86 -14.28
N GLN A 94 -3.38 -4.39 -13.20
CA GLN A 94 -3.61 -3.84 -11.86
C GLN A 94 -2.97 -2.46 -11.69
N TYR A 95 -1.85 -2.18 -12.36
CA TYR A 95 -1.22 -0.87 -12.33
C TYR A 95 -2.09 0.19 -12.99
N GLU A 96 -2.74 -0.13 -14.11
CA GLU A 96 -3.74 0.75 -14.74
C GLU A 96 -4.93 1.03 -13.82
N VAL A 97 -5.45 -0.01 -13.16
CA VAL A 97 -6.54 0.14 -12.18
C VAL A 97 -6.10 1.03 -11.02
N ASP A 98 -4.92 0.82 -10.46
CA ASP A 98 -4.38 1.66 -9.39
C ASP A 98 -4.29 3.13 -9.84
N GLN A 99 -3.65 3.41 -10.97
CA GLN A 99 -3.48 4.79 -11.44
C GLN A 99 -4.81 5.48 -11.77
N GLY A 100 -5.73 4.78 -12.45
CA GLY A 100 -7.05 5.30 -12.78
C GLY A 100 -7.84 5.65 -11.53
N THR A 101 -7.99 4.70 -10.61
CA THR A 101 -8.73 4.92 -9.36
C THR A 101 -8.04 5.91 -8.42
N ALA A 102 -6.71 5.95 -8.37
CA ALA A 102 -5.96 6.92 -7.57
C ALA A 102 -6.20 8.36 -8.06
N SER A 103 -6.32 8.56 -9.38
CA SER A 103 -6.61 9.87 -9.96
C SER A 103 -8.00 10.39 -9.56
N GLU A 104 -8.98 9.48 -9.43
CA GLU A 104 -10.33 9.80 -8.99
C GLU A 104 -10.39 10.07 -7.48
N ILE A 105 -9.72 9.24 -6.67
CA ILE A 105 -9.70 9.39 -5.19
C ILE A 105 -8.89 10.64 -4.80
N TYR A 106 -7.81 10.93 -5.52
CA TYR A 106 -6.86 11.99 -5.22
C TYR A 106 -6.63 12.92 -6.42
N PRO A 107 -7.64 13.71 -6.85
CA PRO A 107 -7.57 14.52 -8.09
C PRO A 107 -6.51 15.63 -8.06
N ARG A 108 -5.94 15.92 -6.88
CA ARG A 108 -4.89 16.93 -6.68
C ARG A 108 -3.51 16.33 -6.42
N ILE A 109 -3.35 15.01 -6.54
CA ILE A 109 -2.05 14.38 -6.30
C ILE A 109 -1.15 14.63 -7.50
N LYS A 110 0.07 15.12 -7.24
CA LYS A 110 1.11 15.25 -8.26
C LYS A 110 1.92 13.96 -8.28
N VAL A 111 1.79 13.18 -9.34
CA VAL A 111 2.67 12.03 -9.57
C VAL A 111 4.08 12.55 -9.80
N MET A 112 5.02 12.13 -8.97
CA MET A 112 6.43 12.48 -9.11
C MET A 112 7.12 11.41 -9.96
N PRO A 113 8.01 11.79 -10.89
CA PRO A 113 8.76 10.82 -11.67
C PRO A 113 9.57 9.91 -10.73
N ASN A 114 9.49 8.60 -10.95
CA ASN A 114 10.24 7.64 -10.18
C ASN A 114 11.72 7.81 -10.55
N HIS A 115 12.58 8.21 -9.61
CA HIS A 115 13.99 8.53 -9.87
C HIS A 115 14.88 7.28 -10.12
N HIS A 116 14.26 6.12 -10.31
CA HIS A 116 14.93 4.85 -10.59
C HIS A 116 14.80 4.54 -12.08
N TYR A 117 15.46 5.36 -12.91
CA TYR A 117 15.78 5.07 -14.30
C TYR A 117 17.30 4.96 -14.44
#